data_AF-A0A940AL50-F1
#
_entry.id   AF-A0A940AL50-F1
#
_cell.length_a   1.000
_cell.length_b   1.000
_cell.length_c   1.000
_cell.angle_alpha   90.00
_cell.angle_beta   90.00
_cell.angle_gamma   90.00
#
_symmetry.space_group_name_H-M   'P 1'
#
loop_
_entity.id
_entity.type
_entity.pdbx_description
1 polymer ?
#
loop_
_entity_poly.entity_id
_entity_poly.type
_entity_poly.pdbx_seq_one_letter_code
_entity_poly.pdbx_strand_id
1 'polypeptide(L)'
;MSQNEFVRCNCFKNGLSKPFEYIKYVKLIDNYFELDLPEEIKKNNELEYKIDWEFSEWTDFPCEHEMGEYYSCRLGGAFQYFIRLLNDKTRFPTLSTQLPDFNEHNFIPTSFNTQLRKEAKEFMDLKITAYNLSDGWEIGENIDELLCEKGNEKLYSYNNTFRIEKDNKIIFQSSDFTVERIINRRFIFSDKDKKAETTVFWDMNLFEYGNKHRIVYEKNTYNMQDELQFTYDELIKLLDASDTTGNPICWD
;
A
#
# COMPACT_ATOMS: atom_id res chain seq x y z
N MET A 1 7.78 -13.12 -8.66
CA MET A 1 7.52 -14.04 -7.54
C MET A 1 6.67 -13.24 -6.57
N SER A 2 5.49 -13.75 -6.20
CA SER A 2 4.59 -13.08 -5.25
C SER A 2 5.20 -13.19 -3.85
N GLN A 3 5.41 -12.05 -3.19
CA GLN A 3 5.88 -12.00 -1.81
C GLN A 3 4.74 -12.42 -0.87
N ASN A 4 5.10 -13.10 0.21
CA ASN A 4 4.16 -13.48 1.26
C ASN A 4 4.53 -12.72 2.53
N GLU A 5 3.54 -12.05 3.10
CA GLU A 5 3.62 -11.39 4.39
C GLU A 5 2.95 -12.26 5.43
N PHE A 6 3.62 -12.52 6.54
CA PHE A 6 3.09 -13.42 7.54
C PHE A 6 3.49 -13.05 8.96
N VAL A 7 2.72 -13.56 9.92
CA VAL A 7 3.04 -13.52 11.35
C VAL A 7 3.08 -14.96 11.84
N ARG A 8 4.20 -15.37 12.45
CA ARG A 8 4.32 -16.72 12.99
C ARG A 8 3.36 -16.96 14.16
N CYS A 9 2.82 -18.16 14.26
CA CYS A 9 2.00 -18.57 15.39
C CYS A 9 2.87 -18.87 16.63
N ASN A 10 2.24 -18.81 17.80
CA ASN A 10 2.87 -19.21 19.07
C ASN A 10 2.54 -20.65 19.48
N CYS A 11 1.93 -21.46 18.62
CA CYS A 11 1.41 -22.76 19.01
C CYS A 11 2.50 -23.67 19.60
N PHE A 12 3.73 -23.62 19.09
CA PHE A 12 4.84 -24.35 19.69
C PHE A 12 5.20 -23.84 21.09
N LYS A 13 5.45 -22.54 21.24
CA LYS A 13 5.77 -21.89 22.53
C LYS A 13 4.69 -22.14 23.58
N ASN A 14 3.44 -22.22 23.15
CA ASN A 14 2.27 -22.44 24.00
C ASN A 14 1.97 -23.94 24.23
N GLY A 15 2.74 -24.86 23.66
CA GLY A 15 2.54 -26.30 23.80
C GLY A 15 1.29 -26.85 23.11
N LEU A 16 0.76 -26.13 22.11
CA LEU A 16 -0.45 -26.46 21.36
C LEU A 16 -0.17 -27.30 20.09
N SER A 17 1.09 -27.42 19.70
CA SER A 17 1.49 -28.24 18.55
C SER A 17 1.51 -29.73 18.88
N LYS A 18 1.23 -30.60 17.89
CA LYS A 18 1.43 -32.05 18.07
C LYS A 18 2.89 -32.32 18.50
N PRO A 19 3.11 -33.25 19.44
CA PRO A 19 4.46 -33.53 19.91
C PRO A 19 5.28 -34.20 18.80
N PHE A 20 6.40 -33.59 18.43
CA PHE A 20 7.42 -34.20 17.59
C PHE A 20 8.31 -35.11 18.45
N GLU A 21 8.46 -36.38 18.05
CA GLU A 21 9.17 -37.40 18.85
C GLU A 21 10.62 -36.99 19.16
N TYR A 22 11.25 -36.28 18.24
CA TYR A 22 12.65 -35.86 18.32
C TYR A 22 12.85 -34.43 18.82
N ILE A 23 11.86 -33.85 19.53
CA ILE A 23 11.89 -32.44 19.98
C ILE A 23 13.13 -32.05 20.80
N LYS A 24 13.74 -33.01 21.50
CA LYS A 24 15.01 -32.81 22.24
C LYS A 24 16.20 -32.39 21.37
N TYR A 25 16.11 -32.58 20.06
CA TYR A 25 17.12 -32.17 19.08
C TYR A 25 16.77 -30.86 18.37
N VAL A 26 15.60 -30.28 18.64
CA VAL A 26 15.16 -29.02 18.04
C VAL A 26 15.75 -27.85 18.81
N LYS A 27 16.40 -26.93 18.11
CA LYS A 27 16.90 -25.66 18.63
C LYS A 27 16.14 -24.50 18.01
N LEU A 28 15.76 -23.53 18.83
CA LEU A 28 15.30 -22.22 18.35
C LEU A 28 16.54 -21.35 18.13
N ILE A 29 16.81 -20.97 16.89
CA ILE A 29 17.90 -20.07 16.50
C ILE A 29 17.26 -18.83 15.89
N ASP A 30 17.52 -17.68 16.49
CA ASP A 30 16.82 -16.43 16.22
C ASP A 30 15.29 -16.59 16.30
N ASN A 31 14.65 -16.82 15.14
CA ASN A 31 13.20 -16.97 14.99
C ASN A 31 12.78 -18.23 14.17
N TYR A 32 13.69 -19.18 13.95
CA TYR A 32 13.39 -20.43 13.25
C TYR A 32 13.88 -21.65 14.06
N PHE A 33 13.24 -22.80 13.81
CA PHE A 33 13.63 -24.06 14.40
C PHE A 33 14.63 -24.77 13.48
N GLU A 34 15.68 -25.35 14.07
CA GLU A 34 16.65 -26.19 13.37
C GLU A 34 16.83 -27.51 14.12
N LEU A 35 17.11 -28.59 13.38
CA LEU A 35 17.47 -29.89 13.93
C LEU A 35 18.98 -30.00 14.16
N ASP A 36 19.37 -30.16 15.43
CA ASP A 36 20.72 -30.57 15.81
C ASP A 36 20.76 -32.06 16.14
N LEU A 37 20.81 -32.89 15.10
CA LEU A 37 20.83 -34.34 15.24
C LEU A 37 22.22 -34.85 15.71
N PRO A 38 22.26 -35.85 16.62
CA PRO A 38 23.50 -36.54 16.99
C PRO A 38 24.15 -37.25 15.79
N GLU A 39 25.48 -37.37 15.80
CA GLU A 39 26.24 -38.06 14.76
C GLU A 39 25.83 -39.52 14.56
N GLU A 40 25.32 -40.18 15.60
CA GLU A 40 24.80 -41.55 15.48
C GLU A 40 23.55 -41.64 14.61
N ILE A 41 22.72 -40.59 14.61
CA ILE A 41 21.52 -40.49 13.76
C ILE A 41 21.93 -40.08 12.33
N LYS A 42 22.81 -39.08 12.20
CA LYS A 42 23.32 -38.60 10.90
C LYS A 42 24.04 -39.68 10.08
N LYS A 43 24.63 -40.68 10.74
CA LYS A 43 25.25 -41.85 10.06
C LYS A 43 24.26 -42.84 9.49
N ASN A 44 22.98 -42.75 9.86
CA ASN A 44 21.90 -43.57 9.35
C ASN A 44 21.01 -42.73 8.44
N ASN A 45 21.37 -42.65 7.16
CA ASN A 45 20.68 -41.79 6.18
C ASN A 45 19.17 -42.02 6.12
N GLU A 46 18.67 -43.25 6.28
CA GLU A 46 17.22 -43.51 6.26
C GLU A 46 16.52 -42.92 7.49
N LEU A 47 17.15 -43.03 8.65
CA LEU A 47 16.62 -42.46 9.90
C LEU A 47 16.74 -40.93 9.91
N GLU A 48 17.88 -40.38 9.48
CA GLU A 48 18.07 -38.93 9.31
C GLU A 48 17.01 -38.36 8.37
N TYR A 49 16.85 -38.93 7.18
CA TYR A 49 15.84 -38.46 6.22
C TYR A 49 14.42 -38.54 6.77
N LYS A 50 14.09 -39.63 7.48
CA LYS A 50 12.79 -39.77 8.14
C LYS A 50 12.58 -38.66 9.17
N ILE A 51 13.57 -38.38 10.02
CA ILE A 51 13.48 -37.34 11.06
C ILE A 51 13.38 -35.95 10.44
N ASP A 52 14.17 -35.67 9.41
CA ASP A 52 14.10 -34.41 8.66
C ASP A 52 12.74 -34.20 7.99
N TRP A 53 12.17 -35.27 7.42
CA TRP A 53 10.84 -35.22 6.81
C TRP A 53 9.74 -35.01 7.87
N GLU A 54 9.78 -35.75 8.97
CA GLU A 54 8.84 -35.58 10.09
C GLU A 54 8.99 -34.19 10.73
N PHE A 55 10.21 -33.66 10.81
CA PHE A 55 10.47 -32.30 11.28
C PHE A 55 9.93 -31.27 10.31
N SER A 56 10.10 -31.45 9.00
CA SER A 56 9.55 -30.55 7.97
C SER A 56 8.03 -30.54 8.01
N GLU A 57 7.38 -31.71 8.05
CA GLU A 57 5.91 -31.77 8.23
C GLU A 57 5.46 -31.11 9.53
N TRP A 58 6.23 -31.30 10.60
CA TRP A 58 5.93 -30.71 11.89
C TRP A 58 6.16 -29.20 11.92
N THR A 59 7.17 -28.66 11.24
CA THR A 59 7.41 -27.21 11.14
C THR A 59 6.43 -26.53 10.19
N ASP A 60 6.00 -27.23 9.15
CA ASP A 60 5.08 -26.71 8.13
C ASP A 60 3.62 -26.84 8.58
N PHE A 61 3.28 -27.81 9.44
CA PHE A 61 1.90 -27.99 9.93
C PHE A 61 1.84 -28.29 11.44
N PRO A 62 2.51 -27.51 12.31
CA PRO A 62 2.55 -27.79 13.74
C PRO A 62 1.18 -27.61 14.40
N CYS A 63 0.32 -26.80 13.80
CA CYS A 63 -0.98 -26.40 14.31
C CYS A 63 -2.00 -26.20 13.18
N GLU A 64 -3.24 -25.86 13.54
CA GLU A 64 -4.31 -25.56 12.58
C GLU A 64 -4.03 -24.33 11.71
N HIS A 65 -3.06 -23.50 12.08
CA HIS A 65 -2.59 -22.40 11.23
C HIS A 65 -1.52 -22.91 10.25
N GLU A 66 -1.78 -22.76 8.94
CA GLU A 66 -0.94 -23.23 7.83
C GLU A 66 0.50 -22.72 7.96
N MET A 67 1.50 -23.55 7.64
CA MET A 67 2.94 -23.19 7.62
C MET A 67 3.49 -22.68 8.98
N GLY A 68 2.76 -22.92 10.08
CA GLY A 68 3.10 -22.33 11.38
C GLY A 68 2.88 -20.82 11.44
N GLU A 69 2.12 -20.26 10.50
CA GLU A 69 1.79 -18.84 10.36
C GLU A 69 0.41 -18.59 10.99
N TYR A 70 0.32 -17.71 11.98
CA TYR A 70 -0.96 -17.29 12.55
C TYR A 70 -1.85 -16.59 11.51
N TYR A 71 -1.22 -15.81 10.65
CA TYR A 71 -1.85 -15.14 9.53
C TYR A 71 -0.84 -14.93 8.43
N SER A 72 -1.24 -15.15 7.18
CA SER A 72 -0.46 -14.77 6.01
C SER A 72 -1.33 -14.22 4.90
N CYS A 73 -0.74 -13.34 4.11
CA CYS A 73 -1.41 -12.69 3.00
C CYS A 73 -0.38 -12.27 1.94
N ARG A 74 -0.89 -11.63 0.88
CA ARG A 74 -0.07 -11.05 -0.18
C ARG A 74 -0.40 -9.57 -0.29
N LEU A 75 0.48 -8.79 0.30
CA LEU A 75 0.35 -7.39 0.60
C LEU A 75 1.49 -6.68 -0.13
N GLY A 76 1.37 -6.58 -1.45
CA GLY A 76 2.40 -5.93 -2.27
C GLY A 76 2.72 -4.50 -1.81
N GLY A 77 3.79 -3.90 -2.33
CA GLY A 77 4.27 -2.56 -1.98
C GLY A 77 3.35 -1.38 -2.34
N ALA A 78 2.03 -1.58 -2.45
CA ALA A 78 1.04 -0.60 -2.87
C ALA A 78 1.06 0.68 -1.99
N PHE A 79 1.01 0.55 -0.66
CA PHE A 79 1.07 1.73 0.23
C PHE A 79 2.33 2.56 -0.01
N GLN A 80 3.50 1.93 -0.10
CA GLN A 80 4.75 2.65 -0.36
C GLN A 80 4.79 3.29 -1.73
N TYR A 81 4.30 2.58 -2.75
CA TYR A 81 4.19 3.11 -4.09
C TYR A 81 3.35 4.39 -4.12
N PHE A 82 2.17 4.39 -3.52
CA PHE A 82 1.29 5.56 -3.51
C PHE A 82 1.83 6.70 -2.63
N ILE A 83 2.42 6.41 -1.46
CA ILE A 83 3.04 7.46 -0.62
C ILE A 83 4.21 8.14 -1.36
N ARG A 84 4.99 7.38 -2.13
CA ARG A 84 6.07 7.95 -2.96
C ARG A 84 5.54 8.86 -4.05
N LEU A 85 4.47 8.45 -4.71
CA LEU A 85 3.85 9.24 -5.76
C LEU A 85 3.18 10.52 -5.22
N LEU A 86 2.62 10.49 -4.01
CA LEU A 86 2.15 11.71 -3.32
C LEU A 86 3.30 12.60 -2.84
N ASN A 87 4.55 12.12 -2.87
CA ASN A 87 5.74 12.77 -2.36
C ASN A 87 5.61 13.23 -0.89
N ASP A 88 4.82 12.51 -0.09
CA ASP A 88 4.48 12.88 1.29
C ASP A 88 5.05 11.91 2.32
N LYS A 89 6.35 11.60 2.18
CA LYS A 89 7.07 10.72 3.11
C LYS A 89 7.14 11.30 4.53
N THR A 90 6.97 12.61 4.67
CA THR A 90 6.98 13.31 5.97
C THR A 90 5.72 13.07 6.78
N ARG A 91 4.57 12.92 6.14
CA ARG A 91 3.29 12.66 6.82
C ARG A 91 3.14 11.20 7.24
N PHE A 92 3.68 10.28 6.44
CA PHE A 92 3.61 8.83 6.68
C PHE A 92 5.01 8.21 6.81
N PRO A 93 5.82 8.60 7.81
CA PRO A 93 7.21 8.18 7.91
C PRO A 93 7.35 6.66 8.16
N THR A 94 6.43 6.04 8.89
CA THR A 94 6.52 4.62 9.23
C THR A 94 6.06 3.76 8.06
N LEU A 95 4.92 4.06 7.44
CA LEU A 95 4.47 3.38 6.22
C LEU A 95 5.49 3.53 5.08
N SER A 96 6.10 4.70 4.94
CA SER A 96 7.04 4.98 3.85
C SER A 96 8.43 4.37 4.02
N THR A 97 8.78 3.87 5.21
CA THR A 97 10.12 3.32 5.49
C THR A 97 10.12 1.89 6.01
N GLN A 98 9.08 1.46 6.72
CA GLN A 98 9.06 0.15 7.39
C GLN A 98 8.40 -0.94 6.55
N LEU A 99 7.47 -0.58 5.66
CA LEU A 99 7.04 -1.53 4.63
C LEU A 99 8.25 -1.80 3.71
N PRO A 100 8.54 -3.04 3.31
CA PRO A 100 9.61 -3.27 2.36
C PRO A 100 9.19 -2.82 0.97
N ASP A 101 10.17 -2.30 0.23
CA ASP A 101 9.95 -1.73 -1.08
C ASP A 101 9.86 -2.81 -2.16
N PHE A 102 10.74 -3.84 -2.10
CA PHE A 102 10.65 -5.18 -2.73
C PHE A 102 11.91 -5.99 -2.30
N ASN A 103 11.79 -7.32 -2.11
CA ASN A 103 12.88 -8.33 -2.16
C ASN A 103 13.97 -8.30 -1.07
N GLU A 104 13.65 -7.92 0.16
CA GLU A 104 14.59 -8.09 1.27
C GLU A 104 13.87 -8.80 2.42
N HIS A 105 14.43 -9.93 2.87
CA HIS A 105 14.00 -10.61 4.09
C HIS A 105 14.01 -9.60 5.24
N ASN A 106 12.85 -9.03 5.51
CA ASN A 106 12.70 -7.92 6.43
C ASN A 106 11.57 -8.22 7.40
N PHE A 107 11.62 -7.55 8.54
CA PHE A 107 10.61 -7.72 9.57
C PHE A 107 10.21 -6.37 10.12
N ILE A 108 8.92 -6.23 10.43
CA ILE A 108 8.40 -5.09 11.17
C ILE A 108 8.23 -5.51 12.63
N PRO A 109 8.99 -4.92 13.56
CA PRO A 109 8.81 -5.15 14.98
C PRO A 109 7.41 -4.72 15.45
N THR A 110 6.86 -5.47 16.42
CA THR A 110 5.56 -5.17 17.04
C THR A 110 5.46 -3.76 17.63
N SER A 111 6.59 -3.14 17.99
CA SER A 111 6.65 -1.76 18.49
C SER A 111 6.16 -0.73 17.47
N PHE A 112 6.14 -1.04 16.17
CA PHE A 112 5.64 -0.15 15.13
C PHE A 112 4.14 -0.30 14.87
N ASN A 113 3.48 -1.34 15.39
CA ASN A 113 2.11 -1.67 15.03
C ASN A 113 1.13 -0.51 15.28
N THR A 114 1.26 0.15 16.44
CA THR A 114 0.40 1.30 16.79
C THR A 114 0.55 2.45 15.80
N GLN A 115 1.78 2.78 15.42
CA GLN A 115 2.05 3.89 14.51
C GLN A 115 1.64 3.54 13.07
N LEU A 116 1.88 2.30 12.62
CA LEU A 116 1.43 1.80 11.32
C LEU A 116 -0.09 1.85 11.18
N ARG A 117 -0.86 1.42 12.21
CA ARG A 117 -2.33 1.52 12.19
C ARG A 117 -2.79 2.97 12.04
N LYS A 118 -2.17 3.88 12.79
CA LYS A 118 -2.50 5.30 12.76
C LYS A 118 -2.26 5.87 11.37
N GLU A 119 -1.07 5.67 10.82
CA GLU A 119 -0.70 6.17 9.50
C GLU A 119 -1.55 5.52 8.40
N ALA A 120 -1.83 4.22 8.47
CA ALA A 120 -2.65 3.51 7.48
C ALA A 120 -4.09 4.03 7.48
N LYS A 121 -4.66 4.26 8.66
CA LYS A 121 -5.99 4.85 8.77
C LYS A 121 -6.02 6.27 8.21
N GLU A 122 -5.06 7.11 8.60
CA GLU A 122 -4.97 8.48 8.08
C GLU A 122 -4.79 8.50 6.54
N PHE A 123 -4.01 7.55 6.01
CA PHE A 123 -3.85 7.39 4.57
C PHE A 123 -5.15 6.96 3.89
N MET A 124 -5.93 6.07 4.50
CA MET A 124 -7.24 5.65 3.97
C MET A 124 -8.31 6.73 4.05
N ASP A 125 -8.17 7.67 4.99
CA ASP A 125 -9.04 8.86 5.06
C ASP A 125 -8.74 9.85 3.90
N LEU A 126 -7.65 9.64 3.14
CA LEU A 126 -7.36 10.39 1.92
C LEU A 126 -8.23 9.91 0.77
N LYS A 127 -8.84 10.85 0.05
CA LYS A 127 -9.49 10.54 -1.23
C LYS A 127 -8.44 10.50 -2.33
N ILE A 128 -7.87 9.33 -2.62
CA ILE A 128 -6.82 9.18 -3.64
C ILE A 128 -7.46 8.86 -5.00
N THR A 129 -7.15 9.69 -5.99
CA THR A 129 -7.63 9.51 -7.36
C THR A 129 -6.44 9.37 -8.30
N ALA A 130 -6.47 8.36 -9.17
CA ALA A 130 -5.50 8.18 -10.24
C ALA A 130 -6.01 8.76 -11.56
N TYR A 131 -5.10 9.35 -12.34
CA TYR A 131 -5.33 9.99 -13.62
C TYR A 131 -4.43 9.36 -14.68
N ASN A 132 -5.03 8.99 -15.82
CA ASN A 132 -4.27 8.55 -16.99
C ASN A 132 -3.90 9.77 -17.84
N LEU A 133 -2.60 10.02 -17.99
CA LEU A 133 -2.01 11.06 -18.82
C LEU A 133 -1.38 10.47 -20.08
N SER A 134 -1.00 11.30 -21.05
CA SER A 134 -0.32 10.85 -22.28
C SER A 134 0.91 10.00 -22.04
N ASP A 135 1.60 10.27 -20.94
CA ASP A 135 2.95 9.76 -20.66
C ASP A 135 2.99 8.86 -19.42
N GLY A 136 1.84 8.52 -18.82
CA GLY A 136 1.76 7.62 -17.67
C GLY A 136 0.56 7.88 -16.76
N TRP A 137 0.58 7.27 -15.58
CA TRP A 137 -0.39 7.52 -14.52
C TRP A 137 0.16 8.54 -13.53
N GLU A 138 -0.69 9.46 -13.09
CA GLU A 138 -0.44 10.31 -11.92
C GLU A 138 -1.50 10.05 -10.85
N ILE A 139 -1.18 10.35 -9.60
CA ILE A 139 -2.15 10.31 -8.50
C ILE A 139 -2.22 11.67 -7.84
N GLY A 140 -3.36 11.97 -7.24
CA GLY A 140 -3.47 13.11 -6.34
C GLY A 140 -4.43 12.84 -5.20
N GLU A 141 -4.17 13.51 -4.09
CA GLU A 141 -4.99 13.51 -2.88
C GLU A 141 -6.11 14.54 -3.03
N ASN A 142 -7.33 14.13 -2.67
CA ASN A 142 -8.48 15.01 -2.57
C ASN A 142 -8.75 15.76 -3.87
N ILE A 143 -8.92 15.03 -4.96
CA ILE A 143 -9.27 15.60 -6.26
C ILE A 143 -10.43 14.79 -6.84
N ASP A 144 -11.48 15.50 -7.25
CA ASP A 144 -12.68 14.91 -7.84
C ASP A 144 -12.52 14.74 -9.35
N GLU A 145 -11.91 15.72 -10.01
CA GLU A 145 -11.67 15.69 -11.46
C GLU A 145 -10.43 16.52 -11.82
N LEU A 146 -9.51 15.93 -12.60
CA LEU A 146 -8.52 16.69 -13.36
C LEU A 146 -9.20 17.24 -14.61
N LEU A 147 -9.33 18.55 -14.66
CA LEU A 147 -10.06 19.25 -15.72
C LEU A 147 -9.16 19.54 -16.92
N CYS A 148 -7.91 19.94 -16.69
CA CYS A 148 -6.94 20.24 -17.75
C CYS A 148 -5.50 20.13 -17.27
N GLU A 149 -4.60 19.76 -18.19
CA GLU A 149 -3.14 19.78 -18.00
C GLU A 149 -2.45 20.44 -19.21
N LYS A 150 -1.43 21.26 -18.95
CA LYS A 150 -0.55 21.85 -19.96
C LYS A 150 0.88 21.96 -19.43
N GLY A 151 1.76 21.05 -19.84
CA GLY A 151 3.13 21.02 -19.31
C GLY A 151 3.08 20.76 -17.80
N ASN A 152 3.70 21.64 -17.00
CA ASN A 152 3.69 21.51 -15.54
C ASN A 152 2.51 22.21 -14.86
N GLU A 153 1.53 22.72 -15.62
CA GLU A 153 0.35 23.42 -15.11
C GLU A 153 -0.88 22.50 -15.13
N LYS A 154 -1.57 22.39 -13.99
CA LYS A 154 -2.70 21.48 -13.81
C LYS A 154 -3.89 22.19 -13.18
N LEU A 155 -5.09 21.85 -13.64
CA LEU A 155 -6.36 22.43 -13.23
C LEU A 155 -7.27 21.36 -12.67
N TYR A 156 -7.74 21.55 -11.44
CA TYR A 156 -8.54 20.57 -10.71
C TYR A 156 -9.86 21.13 -10.20
N SER A 157 -10.84 20.23 -10.04
CA SER A 157 -12.01 20.41 -9.20
C SER A 157 -11.92 19.49 -7.98
N TYR A 158 -12.19 20.03 -6.79
CA TYR A 158 -12.23 19.30 -5.52
C TYR A 158 -13.32 19.85 -4.59
N ASN A 159 -14.31 19.07 -4.18
CA ASN A 159 -15.35 19.48 -3.21
C ASN A 159 -15.96 20.86 -3.53
N ASN A 160 -16.25 21.11 -4.81
CA ASN A 160 -16.69 22.42 -5.31
C ASN A 160 -15.69 23.58 -5.07
N THR A 161 -14.40 23.26 -4.97
CA THR A 161 -13.25 24.16 -4.86
C THR A 161 -12.43 24.00 -6.12
N PHE A 162 -12.00 25.12 -6.68
CA PHE A 162 -11.13 25.15 -7.84
C PHE A 162 -9.67 25.34 -7.41
N ARG A 163 -8.77 24.59 -8.04
CA ARG A 163 -7.32 24.62 -7.73
C ARG A 163 -6.50 24.64 -9.02
N ILE A 164 -5.50 25.52 -9.05
CA ILE A 164 -4.46 25.55 -10.09
C ILE A 164 -3.12 25.19 -9.44
N GLU A 165 -2.43 24.25 -10.07
CA GLU A 165 -1.05 23.92 -9.74
C GLU A 165 -0.09 24.27 -10.86
N LYS A 166 1.13 24.62 -10.48
CA LYS A 166 2.28 24.76 -11.37
C LYS A 166 3.52 24.18 -10.69
N ASP A 167 4.24 23.33 -11.40
CA ASP A 167 5.45 22.67 -10.87
C ASP A 167 5.18 21.93 -9.54
N ASN A 168 4.04 21.22 -9.46
CA ASN A 168 3.53 20.50 -8.28
C ASN A 168 3.32 21.39 -7.04
N LYS A 169 3.09 22.70 -7.23
CA LYS A 169 2.74 23.64 -6.17
C LYS A 169 1.39 24.28 -6.44
N ILE A 170 0.59 24.41 -5.39
CA ILE A 170 -0.66 25.17 -5.43
C ILE A 170 -0.34 26.64 -5.62
N ILE A 171 -0.71 27.18 -6.78
CA ILE A 171 -0.57 28.62 -7.05
C ILE A 171 -1.89 29.37 -6.85
N PHE A 172 -3.01 28.64 -6.90
CA PHE A 172 -4.33 29.20 -6.62
C PHE A 172 -5.28 28.13 -6.10
N GLN A 173 -6.08 28.48 -5.09
CA GLN A 173 -7.18 27.64 -4.61
C GLN A 173 -8.31 28.55 -4.11
N SER A 174 -9.55 28.28 -4.50
CA SER A 174 -10.71 28.99 -3.96
C SER A 174 -11.94 28.09 -3.87
N SER A 175 -12.61 28.16 -2.72
CA SER A 175 -13.91 27.54 -2.44
C SER A 175 -15.09 28.38 -2.93
N ASP A 176 -14.85 29.62 -3.34
CA ASP A 176 -15.90 30.59 -3.65
C ASP A 176 -16.32 30.47 -5.12
N PHE A 177 -15.59 29.68 -5.91
CA PHE A 177 -15.90 29.42 -7.30
C PHE A 177 -16.27 27.95 -7.50
N THR A 178 -17.30 27.70 -8.30
CA THR A 178 -17.52 26.40 -8.92
C THR A 178 -16.90 26.38 -10.31
N VAL A 179 -16.45 25.20 -10.73
CA VAL A 179 -16.00 24.96 -12.09
C VAL A 179 -16.86 23.90 -12.72
N GLU A 180 -17.50 24.26 -13.83
CA GLU A 180 -18.32 23.36 -14.62
C GLU A 180 -17.74 23.22 -16.01
N ARG A 181 -17.66 21.98 -16.49
CA ARG A 181 -17.22 21.68 -17.84
C ARG A 181 -18.41 21.81 -18.79
N ILE A 182 -18.31 22.69 -19.80
CA ILE A 182 -19.38 22.81 -20.80
C ILE A 182 -19.17 21.74 -21.88
N ILE A 183 -18.17 21.90 -22.76
CA ILE A 183 -17.83 21.04 -23.91
C ILE A 183 -16.35 21.31 -24.30
N ASN A 184 -15.59 20.30 -24.73
CA ASN A 184 -14.23 20.40 -25.33
C ASN A 184 -13.36 21.57 -24.83
N ARG A 185 -12.62 21.36 -23.73
CA ARG A 185 -11.66 22.31 -23.14
C ARG A 185 -12.22 23.69 -22.74
N ARG A 186 -13.55 23.84 -22.68
CA ARG A 186 -14.20 25.04 -22.15
C ARG A 186 -14.74 24.78 -20.76
N PHE A 187 -14.39 25.68 -19.85
CA PHE A 187 -14.78 25.66 -18.45
C PHE A 187 -15.54 26.94 -18.13
N ILE A 188 -16.62 26.81 -17.36
CA ILE A 188 -17.29 27.91 -16.68
C ILE A 188 -16.72 27.99 -15.28
N PHE A 189 -16.31 29.20 -14.91
CA PHE A 189 -16.02 29.56 -13.52
C PHE A 189 -17.19 30.41 -13.04
N SER A 190 -17.86 29.99 -11.97
CA SER A 190 -18.97 30.74 -11.37
C SER A 190 -18.69 31.04 -9.92
N ASP A 191 -18.80 32.31 -9.53
CA ASP A 191 -18.82 32.71 -8.11
C ASP A 191 -20.09 32.16 -7.45
N LYS A 192 -19.95 31.45 -6.33
CA LYS A 192 -21.05 30.81 -5.58
C LYS A 192 -22.00 31.82 -4.97
N ASP A 193 -21.49 32.96 -4.52
CA ASP A 193 -22.27 34.00 -3.85
C ASP A 193 -22.98 34.90 -4.87
N LYS A 194 -22.37 35.07 -6.05
CA LYS A 194 -22.96 35.80 -7.16
C LYS A 194 -23.57 34.84 -8.16
N LYS A 195 -24.73 34.27 -7.81
CA LYS A 195 -25.60 33.54 -8.75
C LYS A 195 -25.76 34.35 -10.04
N ALA A 196 -25.02 33.94 -11.07
CA ALA A 196 -25.25 34.21 -12.50
C ALA A 196 -24.78 35.53 -13.15
N GLU A 197 -24.09 36.47 -12.49
CA GLU A 197 -23.71 37.73 -13.19
C GLU A 197 -22.29 37.77 -13.78
N THR A 198 -21.37 36.90 -13.32
CA THR A 198 -20.01 36.87 -13.89
C THR A 198 -19.64 35.44 -14.31
N THR A 199 -20.21 34.99 -15.43
CA THR A 199 -19.65 33.82 -16.13
C THR A 199 -18.38 34.26 -16.83
N VAL A 200 -17.23 33.91 -16.28
CA VAL A 200 -15.96 34.08 -16.99
C VAL A 200 -15.79 32.87 -17.89
N PHE A 201 -15.96 33.09 -19.20
CA PHE A 201 -15.50 32.14 -20.19
C PHE A 201 -13.98 32.22 -20.22
N TRP A 202 -13.34 31.26 -19.56
CA TRP A 202 -11.93 31.06 -19.79
C TRP A 202 -11.80 30.19 -21.04
N ASP A 203 -11.76 30.84 -22.20
CA ASP A 203 -11.10 30.23 -23.35
C ASP A 203 -9.61 30.22 -23.01
N MET A 204 -9.13 29.14 -22.38
CA MET A 204 -7.72 28.83 -22.53
C MET A 204 -7.48 28.65 -24.03
N ASN A 205 -6.96 29.70 -24.68
CA ASN A 205 -6.30 29.54 -25.96
C ASN A 205 -5.06 28.67 -25.71
N LEU A 206 -5.26 27.35 -25.71
CA LEU A 206 -4.22 26.34 -25.89
C LEU A 206 -3.63 26.37 -27.30
N PHE A 207 -3.97 27.38 -28.11
CA PHE A 207 -3.40 27.62 -29.42
C PHE A 207 -2.28 28.65 -29.31
N GLU A 208 -1.04 28.17 -29.19
CA GLU A 208 -0.02 28.66 -30.10
C GLU A 208 -0.02 27.72 -31.30
N TYR A 209 -0.21 28.30 -32.49
CA TYR A 209 -0.07 27.61 -33.77
C TYR A 209 1.42 27.27 -33.95
N GLY A 210 1.82 26.08 -33.52
CA GLY A 210 3.19 25.61 -33.71
C GLY A 210 3.51 24.43 -32.81
N ASN A 211 3.64 23.26 -33.45
CA ASN A 211 4.08 21.97 -32.89
C ASN A 211 3.03 21.21 -32.05
N LYS A 212 2.31 20.33 -32.75
CA LYS A 212 1.51 19.18 -32.29
C LYS A 212 1.53 18.93 -30.77
N HIS A 213 0.49 19.43 -30.09
CA HIS A 213 0.18 19.05 -28.71
C HIS A 213 -0.99 18.08 -28.68
N ARG A 214 -0.76 16.91 -28.08
CA ARG A 214 -1.75 15.87 -27.86
C ARG A 214 -2.50 16.23 -26.57
N ILE A 215 -3.76 16.65 -26.66
CA ILE A 215 -4.64 16.68 -25.50
C ILE A 215 -5.26 15.29 -25.41
N VAL A 216 -4.83 14.52 -24.43
CA VAL A 216 -5.39 13.19 -24.17
C VAL A 216 -6.71 13.38 -23.47
N TYR A 217 -7.74 12.80 -24.08
CA TYR A 217 -9.08 12.77 -23.54
C TYR A 217 -9.53 11.32 -23.54
N GLU A 218 -9.28 10.64 -22.43
CA GLU A 218 -10.04 9.47 -22.04
C GLU A 218 -10.37 9.58 -20.57
N LYS A 219 -11.65 9.37 -20.25
CA LYS A 219 -12.22 9.42 -18.92
C LYS A 219 -11.76 8.20 -18.14
N ASN A 220 -10.48 8.19 -17.75
CA ASN A 220 -9.88 7.12 -16.96
C ASN A 220 -9.44 7.67 -15.60
N THR A 221 -10.32 8.43 -14.93
CA THR A 221 -10.17 8.63 -13.49
C THR A 221 -10.57 7.34 -12.80
N TYR A 222 -9.64 6.80 -12.02
CA TYR A 222 -9.87 5.57 -11.27
C TYR A 222 -9.83 5.91 -9.79
N ASN A 223 -10.94 5.62 -9.10
CA ASN A 223 -10.98 5.75 -7.65
C ASN A 223 -10.19 4.57 -7.08
N MET A 224 -9.04 4.87 -6.50
CA MET A 224 -8.14 3.86 -5.94
C MET A 224 -8.66 3.28 -4.62
N GLN A 225 -9.73 3.85 -4.04
CA GLN A 225 -10.17 3.52 -2.69
C GLN A 225 -10.49 2.03 -2.52
N ASP A 226 -11.15 1.40 -3.49
CA ASP A 226 -11.53 0.00 -3.39
C ASP A 226 -10.30 -0.94 -3.41
N GLU A 227 -9.28 -0.62 -4.21
CA GLU A 227 -8.01 -1.36 -4.26
C GLU A 227 -7.16 -1.13 -2.99
N LEU A 228 -7.13 0.11 -2.52
CA LEU A 228 -6.47 0.48 -1.27
C LEU A 228 -7.17 -0.15 -0.06
N GLN A 229 -8.49 -0.34 -0.12
CA GLN A 229 -9.26 -0.94 0.97
C GLN A 229 -8.83 -2.40 1.21
N PHE A 230 -8.66 -3.18 0.15
CA PHE A 230 -8.11 -4.54 0.27
C PHE A 230 -6.74 -4.53 0.95
N THR A 231 -5.83 -3.66 0.47
CA THR A 231 -4.48 -3.53 1.02
C THR A 231 -4.51 -3.12 2.50
N TYR A 232 -5.41 -2.21 2.87
CA TYR A 232 -5.62 -1.77 4.24
C TYR A 232 -6.14 -2.90 5.13
N ASP A 233 -7.20 -3.59 4.70
CA ASP A 233 -7.82 -4.65 5.50
C ASP A 233 -6.83 -5.78 5.79
N GLU A 234 -6.04 -6.17 4.80
CA GLU A 234 -4.97 -7.17 4.96
C GLU A 234 -3.87 -6.70 5.92
N LEU A 235 -3.50 -5.42 5.86
CA LEU A 235 -2.48 -4.86 6.75
C LEU A 235 -2.97 -4.83 8.19
N ILE A 236 -4.24 -4.47 8.41
CA ILE A 236 -4.85 -4.49 9.74
C ILE A 236 -4.87 -5.92 10.31
N LYS A 237 -5.18 -6.94 9.51
CA LYS A 237 -5.15 -8.34 9.97
C LYS A 237 -3.74 -8.81 10.33
N LEU A 238 -2.72 -8.45 9.55
CA LEU A 238 -1.32 -8.74 9.92
C LEU A 238 -0.94 -8.06 11.24
N LEU A 239 -1.33 -6.79 11.41
CA LEU A 239 -1.06 -6.06 12.65
C LEU A 239 -1.80 -6.70 13.83
N ASP A 240 -3.05 -7.14 13.66
CA ASP A 240 -3.82 -7.85 14.69
C ASP A 240 -3.18 -9.18 15.06
N ALA A 241 -2.73 -9.94 14.06
CA ALA A 241 -1.98 -11.17 14.27
C ALA A 241 -0.68 -10.91 15.03
N SER A 242 0.05 -9.87 14.66
CA SER A 242 1.30 -9.46 15.30
C SER A 242 1.09 -9.04 16.75
N ASP A 243 0.05 -8.27 17.05
CA ASP A 243 -0.30 -7.89 18.42
C ASP A 243 -0.75 -9.11 19.26
N THR A 244 -1.53 -10.01 18.66
CA THR A 244 -2.06 -11.21 19.34
C THR A 244 -0.96 -12.20 19.71
N THR A 245 -0.03 -12.41 18.79
CA THR A 245 1.09 -13.33 18.98
C THR A 245 2.29 -12.65 19.67
N GLY A 246 2.39 -11.33 19.60
CA GLY A 246 3.60 -10.61 19.98
C GLY A 246 4.79 -10.88 19.04
N ASN A 247 4.57 -11.52 17.89
CA ASN A 247 5.59 -11.79 16.89
C ASN A 247 5.64 -10.65 15.85
N PRO A 248 6.83 -10.34 15.30
CA PRO A 248 6.94 -9.36 14.23
C PRO A 248 6.21 -9.86 12.97
N ILE A 249 5.89 -8.92 12.08
CA ILE A 249 5.45 -9.26 10.74
C ILE A 249 6.70 -9.53 9.89
N CYS A 250 6.70 -10.63 9.14
CA CYS A 250 7.78 -11.05 8.26
C CYS A 250 7.39 -10.84 6.79
N TRP A 251 8.35 -10.49 5.95
CA TRP A 251 8.21 -10.39 4.49
C TRP A 251 9.22 -11.33 3.82
N ASP A 252 8.71 -12.23 2.97
CA ASP A 252 9.48 -13.14 2.10
C ASP A 252 9.18 -12.92 0.61
#